data_AF-A0A345UY13-F1
#
_entry.id   AF-A0A345UY13-F1
#
_cell.length_a   1.000
_cell.length_b   1.000
_cell.length_c   1.000
_cell.angle_alpha   90.00
_cell.angle_beta   90.00
_cell.angle_gamma   90.00
#
_symmetry.space_group_name_H-M   'P 1'
#
loop_
_entity.id
_entity.type
_entity.pdbx_description
1 polymer ?
#
loop_
_entity_poly.entity_id
_entity_poly.type
_entity_poly.pdbx_seq_one_letter_code
_entity_poly.pdbx_strand_id
1 'polypeptide(L)'
;MRQTTEAFRSRYRAAIHPRYNPWLHGAFVLLFGVLAIGAFWSSVHQVQALEWLTVPLTLLFFNFGVYMVHRHLGHHKKSFARMFYARHAGDHHSFFTPGHMTYDGARDWRVILFPAWLIVLHTLAITLPLWWLFAQVNSNVAGLFGGCMVFGYLTYEVFHACEHLPPQNPLTRLPWIRQMRRLHELHHRRERMQERNFNIVFPLMDYLFGTLYWEPETAPLTDSRTPMTRMQHTVDIAGDPIAVLAYAATVSRWPEWHPSSLKIDGPSGALHAGARFDEDIHAGGREGHLRWEVTEYLPGRRWCARAQGDQGLSLLLTYECSAHNDATRFVRTLDYQFEGIGLRIANHLLLKRRIDRESAASMLALRDMATRHLALAGAHV
;
A
#
# COMPACT_ATOMS: atom_id res chain seq x y z
N MET A 1 4.20 -15.91 -19.03
CA MET A 1 3.88 -15.79 -17.60
C MET A 1 4.07 -14.35 -17.14
N ARG A 2 3.05 -13.69 -16.56
CA ARG A 2 3.27 -12.43 -15.83
C ARG A 2 4.15 -12.75 -14.63
N GLN A 3 5.29 -12.08 -14.51
CA GLN A 3 6.18 -12.22 -13.37
C GLN A 3 5.49 -11.67 -12.11
N THR A 4 5.55 -12.42 -11.01
CA THR A 4 5.02 -11.96 -9.71
C THR A 4 5.86 -10.80 -9.16
N THR A 5 5.27 -9.92 -8.34
CA THR A 5 5.99 -8.80 -7.68
C THR A 5 7.22 -9.30 -6.93
N GLU A 6 7.09 -10.42 -6.20
CA GLU A 6 8.20 -11.03 -5.45
C GLU A 6 9.34 -11.49 -6.36
N ALA A 7 9.01 -12.13 -7.49
CA ALA A 7 10.02 -12.55 -8.47
C ALA A 7 10.74 -11.34 -9.09
N PHE A 8 10.03 -10.22 -9.30
CA PHE A 8 10.67 -8.98 -9.75
C PHE A 8 11.61 -8.41 -8.68
N ARG A 9 11.13 -8.28 -7.43
CA ARG A 9 11.91 -7.78 -6.29
C ARG A 9 13.18 -8.58 -6.07
N SER A 10 13.09 -9.92 -6.09
CA SER A 10 14.27 -10.81 -5.95
C SER A 10 15.31 -10.55 -7.03
N ARG A 11 14.88 -10.52 -8.31
CA ARG A 11 15.79 -10.24 -9.44
C ARG A 11 16.39 -8.85 -9.34
N TYR A 12 15.60 -7.83 -8.99
CA TYR A 12 16.08 -6.46 -8.82
C TYR A 12 17.17 -6.41 -7.75
N ARG A 13 16.91 -6.99 -6.57
CA ARG A 13 17.86 -7.04 -5.44
C ARG A 13 19.16 -7.76 -5.82
N ALA A 14 19.09 -8.87 -6.53
CA ALA A 14 20.25 -9.60 -7.02
C ALA A 14 21.08 -8.79 -8.03
N ALA A 15 20.44 -7.93 -8.82
CA ALA A 15 21.10 -7.05 -9.78
C ALA A 15 21.72 -5.79 -9.14
N ILE A 16 21.45 -5.50 -7.86
CA ILE A 16 22.07 -4.38 -7.16
C ILE A 16 23.56 -4.68 -6.99
N HIS A 17 24.40 -3.78 -7.51
CA HIS A 17 25.85 -3.90 -7.41
C HIS A 17 26.29 -4.16 -5.95
N PRO A 18 27.21 -5.12 -5.68
CA PRO A 18 27.61 -5.49 -4.31
C PRO A 18 28.16 -4.34 -3.47
N ARG A 19 28.83 -3.37 -4.10
CA ARG A 19 29.38 -2.18 -3.43
C ARG A 19 28.35 -1.06 -3.18
N TYR A 20 27.11 -1.21 -3.63
CA TYR A 20 26.09 -0.20 -3.37
C TYR A 20 25.76 -0.16 -1.88
N ASN A 21 25.97 1.00 -1.26
CA ASN A 21 25.61 1.27 0.11
C ASN A 21 24.53 2.38 0.15
N PRO A 22 23.32 2.10 0.67
CA PRO A 22 22.23 3.08 0.70
C PRO A 22 22.51 4.28 1.61
N TRP A 23 23.29 4.08 2.68
CA TRP A 23 23.64 5.15 3.62
C TRP A 23 24.66 6.10 3.01
N LEU A 24 25.67 5.58 2.32
CA LEU A 24 26.62 6.42 1.58
C LEU A 24 25.91 7.21 0.47
N HIS A 25 24.93 6.60 -0.20
CA HIS A 25 24.09 7.29 -1.18
C HIS A 25 23.33 8.44 -0.53
N GLY A 26 22.54 8.17 0.51
CA GLY A 26 21.76 9.21 1.19
C GLY A 26 22.65 10.33 1.77
N ALA A 27 23.78 9.97 2.38
CA ALA A 27 24.75 10.92 2.91
C ALA A 27 25.34 11.81 1.81
N PHE A 28 25.69 11.24 0.65
CA PHE A 28 26.17 12.02 -0.50
C PHE A 28 25.11 13.02 -0.98
N VAL A 29 23.87 12.58 -1.19
CA VAL A 29 22.80 13.45 -1.70
C VAL A 29 22.52 14.59 -0.72
N LEU A 30 22.44 14.27 0.58
CA LEU A 30 22.23 15.26 1.63
C LEU A 30 23.39 16.26 1.69
N LEU A 31 24.64 15.77 1.75
CA LEU A 31 25.82 16.62 1.86
C LEU A 31 25.97 17.53 0.63
N PHE A 32 25.86 16.97 -0.57
CA PHE A 32 25.92 17.74 -1.81
C PHE A 32 24.82 18.81 -1.84
N GLY A 33 23.58 18.43 -1.52
CA GLY A 33 22.45 19.35 -1.52
C GLY A 33 22.61 20.48 -0.51
N VAL A 34 23.03 20.20 0.73
CA VAL A 34 23.28 21.24 1.75
C VAL A 34 24.40 22.18 1.33
N LEU A 35 25.51 21.65 0.78
CA LEU A 35 26.61 22.48 0.30
C LEU A 35 26.19 23.36 -0.89
N ALA A 36 25.42 22.82 -1.84
CA ALA A 36 24.92 23.58 -2.98
C ALA A 36 23.94 24.68 -2.54
N ILE A 37 23.03 24.39 -1.60
CA ILE A 37 22.14 25.39 -1.00
C ILE A 37 22.96 26.50 -0.33
N GLY A 38 23.94 26.13 0.50
CA GLY A 38 24.83 27.08 1.16
C GLY A 38 25.58 27.96 0.17
N ALA A 39 26.07 27.40 -0.93
CA ALA A 39 26.76 28.14 -1.99
C ALA A 39 25.84 29.11 -2.75
N PHE A 40 24.58 28.74 -3.01
CA PHE A 40 23.63 29.68 -3.62
C PHE A 40 23.20 30.78 -2.64
N TRP A 41 23.01 30.42 -1.37
CA TRP A 41 22.61 31.39 -0.34
C TRP A 41 23.75 32.28 0.14
N SER A 42 25.01 31.95 -0.14
CA SER A 42 26.14 32.81 0.20
C SER A 42 26.16 34.13 -0.59
N SER A 43 25.42 34.22 -1.70
CA SER A 43 25.25 35.48 -2.44
C SER A 43 24.06 36.32 -1.99
N VAL A 44 23.32 35.87 -0.98
CA VAL A 44 22.08 36.50 -0.50
C VAL A 44 22.39 37.44 0.67
N HIS A 45 22.14 38.73 0.48
CA HIS A 45 22.41 39.77 1.47
C HIS A 45 21.33 40.86 1.46
N GLN A 46 20.86 41.28 2.63
CA GLN A 46 19.87 42.36 2.80
C GLN A 46 18.64 42.23 1.89
N VAL A 47 17.98 41.07 1.95
CA VAL A 47 16.83 40.72 1.10
C VAL A 47 15.68 41.69 1.30
N GLN A 48 15.21 42.31 0.21
CA GLN A 48 14.02 43.18 0.23
C GLN A 48 12.75 42.36 0.39
N ALA A 49 11.70 42.97 0.95
CA ALA A 49 10.43 42.27 1.22
C ALA A 49 9.83 41.58 -0.02
N LEU A 50 9.93 42.21 -1.20
CA LEU A 50 9.42 41.63 -2.45
C LEU A 50 10.28 40.48 -2.99
N GLU A 51 11.59 40.48 -2.74
CA GLU A 51 12.49 39.41 -3.17
C GLU A 51 12.17 38.09 -2.46
N TRP A 52 11.57 38.13 -1.26
CA TRP A 52 11.09 36.93 -0.58
C TRP A 52 10.00 36.17 -1.35
N LEU A 53 9.26 36.82 -2.26
CA LEU A 53 8.32 36.13 -3.15
C LEU A 53 9.01 35.10 -4.05
N THR A 54 10.32 35.23 -4.27
CA THR A 54 11.11 34.24 -5.01
C THR A 54 11.01 32.85 -4.39
N VAL A 55 10.95 32.72 -3.07
CA VAL A 55 10.88 31.42 -2.38
C VAL A 55 9.60 30.64 -2.77
N PRO A 56 8.37 31.14 -2.49
CA PRO A 56 7.16 30.41 -2.86
C PRO A 56 7.02 30.25 -4.38
N LEU A 57 7.39 31.24 -5.18
CA LEU A 57 7.33 31.13 -6.64
C LEU A 57 8.27 30.05 -7.20
N THR A 58 9.47 29.91 -6.63
CA THR A 58 10.42 28.86 -7.02
C THR A 58 9.90 27.48 -6.62
N LEU A 59 9.33 27.33 -5.43
CA LEU A 59 8.77 26.05 -4.99
C LEU A 59 7.54 25.64 -5.82
N LEU A 60 6.71 26.60 -6.22
CA LEU A 60 5.60 26.37 -7.17
C LEU A 60 6.14 25.94 -8.54
N PHE A 61 7.15 26.64 -9.06
CA PHE A 61 7.82 26.28 -10.31
C PHE A 61 8.43 24.88 -10.26
N PHE A 62 9.08 24.53 -9.14
CA PHE A 62 9.64 23.20 -8.93
C PHE A 62 8.55 22.12 -8.91
N ASN A 63 7.44 22.35 -8.19
CA ASN A 63 6.31 21.42 -8.13
C ASN A 63 5.66 21.21 -9.52
N PHE A 64 5.55 22.28 -10.32
CA PHE A 64 5.18 22.22 -11.73
C PHE A 64 6.17 21.40 -12.58
N GLY A 65 7.47 21.62 -12.40
CA GLY A 65 8.51 20.85 -13.08
C GLY A 65 8.41 19.35 -12.80
N VAL A 66 8.24 18.97 -11.53
CA VAL A 66 8.02 17.58 -11.11
C VAL A 66 6.80 16.98 -11.82
N TYR A 67 5.68 17.70 -11.83
CA TYR A 67 4.44 17.27 -12.48
C TYR A 67 4.67 16.96 -13.96
N MET A 68 5.29 17.90 -14.68
CA MET A 68 5.55 17.77 -16.12
C MET A 68 6.52 16.63 -16.44
N VAL A 69 7.62 16.52 -15.69
CA VAL A 69 8.60 15.44 -15.85
C VAL A 69 7.95 14.09 -15.57
N HIS A 70 7.20 13.97 -14.49
CA HIS A 70 6.58 12.71 -14.12
C HIS A 70 5.52 12.28 -15.14
N ARG A 71 4.61 13.18 -15.53
CA ARG A 71 3.55 12.92 -16.53
C ARG A 71 4.12 12.55 -17.89
N HIS A 72 5.07 13.33 -18.40
CA HIS A 72 5.49 13.22 -19.80
C HIS A 72 6.77 12.41 -20.03
N LEU A 73 7.62 12.22 -19.02
CA LEU A 73 8.88 11.48 -19.15
C LEU A 73 8.90 10.20 -18.31
N GLY A 74 8.17 10.16 -17.20
CA GLY A 74 8.15 9.01 -16.29
C GLY A 74 7.35 7.83 -16.85
N HIS A 75 6.24 8.14 -17.54
CA HIS A 75 5.29 7.15 -18.05
C HIS A 75 5.30 6.97 -19.57
N HIS A 76 6.00 7.84 -20.29
CA HIS A 76 6.09 7.78 -21.75
C HIS A 76 7.54 7.51 -22.17
N LYS A 77 7.75 6.44 -22.94
CA LYS A 77 9.08 6.09 -23.46
C LYS A 77 9.53 7.12 -24.48
N LYS A 78 10.51 7.95 -24.11
CA LYS A 78 11.22 8.86 -25.03
C LYS A 78 12.70 8.48 -25.08
N SER A 79 13.33 8.59 -26.24
CA SER A 79 14.74 8.22 -26.44
C SER A 79 15.68 8.94 -25.47
N PHE A 80 15.51 10.25 -25.32
CA PHE A 80 16.34 11.09 -24.43
C PHE A 80 16.02 10.91 -22.94
N ALA A 81 14.86 10.35 -22.58
CA ALA A 81 14.44 10.13 -21.19
C ALA A 81 14.40 8.63 -20.80
N ARG A 82 15.02 7.76 -21.60
CA ARG A 82 14.93 6.30 -21.45
C ARG A 82 15.35 5.83 -20.05
N MET A 83 16.39 6.45 -19.48
CA MET A 83 16.88 6.07 -18.15
C MET A 83 15.92 6.46 -17.03
N PHE A 84 15.29 7.64 -17.14
CA PHE A 84 14.27 8.08 -16.20
C PHE A 84 13.05 7.16 -16.26
N TYR A 85 12.53 6.88 -17.46
CA TYR A 85 11.45 5.91 -17.66
C TYR A 85 11.80 4.53 -17.10
N ALA A 86 13.00 4.01 -17.40
CA ALA A 86 13.43 2.69 -16.95
C ALA A 86 13.50 2.59 -15.42
N ARG A 87 13.95 3.64 -14.74
CA ARG A 87 13.98 3.66 -13.28
C ARG A 87 12.61 3.92 -12.66
N HIS A 88 11.81 4.76 -13.29
CA HIS A 88 10.51 5.18 -12.78
C HIS A 88 9.43 4.12 -13.04
N ALA A 89 8.96 4.00 -14.27
CA ALA A 89 7.95 3.01 -14.64
C ALA A 89 8.51 1.59 -14.70
N GLY A 90 9.79 1.43 -15.08
CA GLY A 90 10.42 0.12 -15.21
C GLY A 90 10.75 -0.53 -13.86
N ASP A 91 11.52 0.17 -13.02
CA ASP A 91 11.97 -0.36 -11.73
C ASP A 91 10.98 -0.04 -10.60
N HIS A 92 10.69 1.24 -10.34
CA HIS A 92 9.93 1.67 -9.18
C HIS A 92 8.49 1.16 -9.17
N HIS A 93 7.73 1.37 -10.25
CA HIS A 93 6.36 0.85 -10.39
C HIS A 93 6.25 -0.68 -10.52
N SER A 94 7.35 -1.36 -10.86
CA SER A 94 7.37 -2.83 -10.88
C SER A 94 7.77 -3.40 -9.52
N PHE A 95 8.56 -2.67 -8.74
CA PHE A 95 9.02 -3.05 -7.41
C PHE A 95 7.93 -2.81 -6.35
N PHE A 96 7.23 -1.69 -6.46
CA PHE A 96 6.09 -1.34 -5.62
C PHE A 96 4.80 -1.51 -6.43
N THR A 97 3.93 -2.40 -5.97
CA THR A 97 2.62 -2.63 -6.59
C THR A 97 1.53 -2.26 -5.60
N PRO A 98 0.28 -2.03 -6.03
CA PRO A 98 -0.83 -1.80 -5.10
C PRO A 98 -0.85 -2.86 -3.98
N GLY A 99 -0.99 -2.44 -2.72
CA GLY A 99 -0.88 -3.31 -1.54
C GLY A 99 0.55 -3.67 -1.08
N HIS A 100 1.58 -3.40 -1.89
CA HIS A 100 2.99 -3.68 -1.60
C HIS A 100 3.88 -2.44 -1.82
N MET A 101 3.57 -1.36 -1.09
CA MET A 101 4.27 -0.08 -1.21
C MET A 101 5.50 0.06 -0.30
N THR A 102 5.73 -0.84 0.64
CA THR A 102 6.84 -0.72 1.60
C THR A 102 8.12 -1.41 1.11
N TYR A 103 9.26 -0.91 1.55
CA TYR A 103 10.52 -1.65 1.45
C TYR A 103 10.62 -2.74 2.53
N ASP A 104 11.44 -3.77 2.26
CA ASP A 104 11.68 -4.86 3.21
C ASP A 104 13.11 -4.81 3.79
N GLY A 105 14.07 -4.20 3.08
CA GLY A 105 15.45 -4.11 3.55
C GLY A 105 16.21 -2.89 3.03
N ALA A 106 17.38 -2.61 3.63
CA ALA A 106 18.15 -1.40 3.34
C ALA A 106 18.54 -1.24 1.85
N ARG A 107 18.71 -2.32 1.09
CA ARG A 107 19.08 -2.23 -0.33
C ARG A 107 17.93 -1.73 -1.22
N ASP A 108 16.70 -1.85 -0.77
CA ASP A 108 15.51 -1.39 -1.49
C ASP A 108 15.45 0.15 -1.57
N TRP A 109 16.18 0.87 -0.72
CA TRP A 109 16.34 2.33 -0.84
C TRP A 109 16.88 2.76 -2.20
N ARG A 110 17.58 1.87 -2.93
CA ARG A 110 18.03 2.15 -4.30
C ARG A 110 16.90 2.43 -5.29
N VAL A 111 15.73 1.80 -5.10
CA VAL A 111 14.57 1.98 -5.99
C VAL A 111 13.67 3.12 -5.52
N ILE A 112 13.81 3.55 -4.27
CA ILE A 112 13.09 4.68 -3.68
C ILE A 112 13.82 6.01 -3.99
N LEU A 113 15.12 6.06 -3.72
CA LEU A 113 15.92 7.26 -3.94
C LEU A 113 16.18 7.47 -5.43
N PHE A 114 16.23 8.73 -5.86
CA PHE A 114 16.74 9.02 -7.18
C PHE A 114 18.20 8.60 -7.29
N PRO A 115 18.74 8.40 -8.50
CA PRO A 115 20.18 8.20 -8.64
C PRO A 115 20.96 9.35 -8.01
N ALA A 116 21.99 9.05 -7.23
CA ALA A 116 22.87 10.05 -6.61
C ALA A 116 23.41 11.09 -7.61
N TRP A 117 23.66 10.73 -8.87
CA TRP A 117 24.13 11.68 -9.88
C TRP A 117 23.04 12.66 -10.35
N LEU A 118 21.76 12.37 -10.12
CA LEU A 118 20.65 13.17 -10.62
C LEU A 118 20.56 14.52 -9.91
N ILE A 119 20.87 14.59 -8.61
CA ILE A 119 20.95 15.89 -7.91
C ILE A 119 22.07 16.76 -8.50
N VAL A 120 23.21 16.16 -8.86
CA VAL A 120 24.32 16.88 -9.51
C VAL A 120 23.89 17.38 -10.88
N LEU A 121 23.24 16.54 -11.69
CA LEU A 121 22.72 16.94 -12.99
C LEU A 121 21.66 18.05 -12.88
N HIS A 122 20.71 17.91 -11.95
CA HIS A 122 19.70 18.93 -11.68
C HIS A 122 20.36 20.26 -11.30
N THR A 123 21.30 20.24 -10.36
CA THR A 123 22.00 21.45 -9.92
C THR A 123 22.82 22.09 -11.04
N LEU A 124 23.62 21.32 -11.79
CA LEU A 124 24.53 21.89 -12.79
C LEU A 124 23.87 22.21 -14.13
N ALA A 125 22.90 21.40 -14.58
CA ALA A 125 22.30 21.55 -15.90
C ALA A 125 20.98 22.33 -15.89
N ILE A 126 20.33 22.50 -14.73
CA ILE A 126 19.06 23.22 -14.61
C ILE A 126 19.20 24.41 -13.66
N THR A 127 19.58 24.16 -12.41
CA THR A 127 19.59 25.21 -11.39
C THR A 127 20.65 26.27 -11.66
N LEU A 128 21.89 25.87 -11.96
CA LEU A 128 23.01 26.79 -12.13
C LEU A 128 22.84 27.74 -13.33
N PRO A 129 22.40 27.30 -14.53
CA PRO A 129 22.13 28.21 -15.65
C PRO A 129 21.00 29.21 -15.35
N LEU A 130 19.93 28.77 -14.69
CA LEU A 130 18.83 29.65 -14.31
C LEU A 130 19.22 30.64 -13.21
N TRP A 131 19.97 30.18 -12.20
CA TRP A 131 20.60 31.04 -11.20
C TRP A 131 21.46 32.11 -11.87
N TRP A 132 22.32 31.72 -12.80
CA TRP A 132 23.19 32.66 -13.52
C TRP A 132 22.40 33.72 -14.30
N LEU A 133 21.29 33.31 -14.92
CA LEU A 133 20.39 34.22 -15.63
C LEU A 133 19.75 35.23 -14.66
N PHE A 134 19.22 34.78 -13.52
CA PHE A 134 18.67 35.68 -12.51
C PHE A 134 19.74 36.59 -11.90
N ALA A 135 20.98 36.11 -11.76
CA ALA A 135 22.09 36.87 -11.20
C ALA A 135 22.46 38.08 -12.06
N GLN A 136 22.12 38.08 -13.36
CA GLN A 136 22.30 39.25 -14.23
C GLN A 136 21.40 40.43 -13.84
N VAL A 137 20.32 40.17 -13.09
CA VAL A 137 19.32 41.17 -12.71
C VAL A 137 19.36 41.44 -11.21
N ASN A 138 19.40 40.38 -10.40
CA ASN A 138 19.36 40.50 -8.94
C ASN A 138 19.99 39.27 -8.27
N SER A 139 21.06 39.50 -7.49
CA SER A 139 21.81 38.43 -6.81
C SER A 139 21.04 37.75 -5.68
N ASN A 140 20.15 38.46 -4.98
CA ASN A 140 19.31 37.90 -3.92
C ASN A 140 18.27 36.96 -4.52
N VAL A 141 17.56 37.41 -5.56
CA VAL A 141 16.60 36.58 -6.30
C VAL A 141 17.29 35.35 -6.87
N ALA A 142 18.47 35.52 -7.47
CA ALA A 142 19.26 34.40 -7.97
C ALA A 142 19.56 33.39 -6.85
N GLY A 143 20.19 33.83 -5.75
CA GLY A 143 20.57 32.97 -4.65
C GLY A 143 19.38 32.26 -4.01
N LEU A 144 18.28 32.98 -3.77
CA LEU A 144 17.02 32.40 -3.26
C LEU A 144 16.47 31.34 -4.23
N PHE A 145 16.38 31.65 -5.53
CA PHE A 145 15.92 30.71 -6.55
C PHE A 145 16.80 29.45 -6.59
N GLY A 146 18.13 29.62 -6.68
CA GLY A 146 19.09 28.53 -6.77
C GLY A 146 19.01 27.59 -5.56
N GLY A 147 19.03 28.15 -4.35
CA GLY A 147 18.91 27.37 -3.12
C GLY A 147 17.53 26.70 -2.99
N CYS A 148 16.44 27.38 -3.34
CA CYS A 148 15.09 26.81 -3.27
C CYS A 148 14.86 25.67 -4.29
N MET A 149 15.48 25.72 -5.47
CA MET A 149 15.43 24.61 -6.43
C MET A 149 16.07 23.32 -5.87
N VAL A 150 17.26 23.44 -5.25
CA VAL A 150 17.94 22.29 -4.64
C VAL A 150 17.23 21.83 -3.36
N PHE A 151 16.72 22.77 -2.56
CA PHE A 151 15.90 22.47 -1.39
C PHE A 151 14.62 21.73 -1.76
N GLY A 152 13.94 22.13 -2.83
CA GLY A 152 12.77 21.44 -3.36
C GLY A 152 13.08 19.99 -3.76
N TYR A 153 14.24 19.76 -4.39
CA TYR A 153 14.71 18.41 -4.71
C TYR A 153 14.90 17.53 -3.46
N LEU A 154 15.64 18.02 -2.47
CA LEU A 154 15.88 17.27 -1.22
C LEU A 154 14.57 16.98 -0.48
N THR A 155 13.71 17.99 -0.41
CA THR A 155 12.39 17.89 0.21
C THR A 155 11.56 16.81 -0.47
N TYR A 156 11.50 16.81 -1.81
CA TYR A 156 10.80 15.80 -2.58
C TYR A 156 11.31 14.40 -2.25
N GLU A 157 12.63 14.19 -2.27
CA GLU A 157 13.22 12.87 -2.02
C GLU A 157 12.94 12.37 -0.58
N VAL A 158 12.98 13.26 0.41
CA VAL A 158 12.66 12.93 1.81
C VAL A 158 11.19 12.53 1.98
N PHE A 159 10.26 13.31 1.43
CA PHE A 159 8.83 12.99 1.53
C PHE A 159 8.49 11.71 0.75
N HIS A 160 9.04 11.56 -0.45
CA HIS A 160 8.90 10.33 -1.23
C HIS A 160 9.44 9.11 -0.47
N ALA A 161 10.59 9.22 0.20
CA ALA A 161 11.11 8.14 1.03
C ALA A 161 10.18 7.82 2.22
N CYS A 162 9.61 8.85 2.86
CA CYS A 162 8.60 8.67 3.91
C CYS A 162 7.36 7.92 3.41
N GLU A 163 7.02 8.06 2.13
CA GLU A 163 5.88 7.36 1.54
C GLU A 163 6.06 5.85 1.40
N HIS A 164 7.31 5.37 1.43
CA HIS A 164 7.65 3.93 1.38
C HIS A 164 8.00 3.32 2.74
N LEU A 165 7.94 4.09 3.83
CA LEU A 165 8.20 3.58 5.18
C LEU A 165 7.16 2.50 5.58
N PRO A 166 7.53 1.54 6.46
CA PRO A 166 6.58 0.61 7.05
C PRO A 166 5.47 1.33 7.85
N PRO A 167 4.23 0.80 7.89
CA PRO A 167 3.08 1.45 8.54
C PRO A 167 3.24 1.63 10.06
N GLN A 168 4.16 0.87 10.68
CA GLN A 168 4.47 1.02 12.11
C GLN A 168 5.29 2.28 12.41
N ASN A 169 5.89 2.92 11.40
CA ASN A 169 6.73 4.10 11.60
C ASN A 169 5.87 5.33 11.97
N PRO A 170 6.21 6.11 13.01
CA PRO A 170 5.42 7.27 13.43
C PRO A 170 5.19 8.32 12.33
N LEU A 171 6.16 8.50 11.42
CA LEU A 171 6.06 9.48 10.34
C LEU A 171 4.90 9.16 9.39
N THR A 172 4.58 7.88 9.17
CA THR A 172 3.50 7.48 8.26
C THR A 172 2.12 7.83 8.78
N ARG A 173 2.01 8.15 10.08
CA ARG A 173 0.76 8.54 10.74
C ARG A 173 0.47 10.04 10.65
N LEU A 174 1.45 10.85 10.27
CA LEU A 174 1.25 12.28 10.07
C LEU A 174 0.25 12.48 8.92
N PRO A 175 -0.77 13.35 9.06
CA PRO A 175 -1.91 13.37 8.14
C PRO A 175 -1.52 13.64 6.69
N TRP A 176 -0.55 14.53 6.49
CA TRP A 176 -0.02 14.91 5.18
C TRP A 176 0.79 13.79 4.53
N ILE A 177 1.60 13.06 5.32
CA ILE A 177 2.37 11.91 4.83
C ILE A 177 1.42 10.76 4.51
N ARG A 178 0.42 10.49 5.36
CA ARG A 178 -0.61 9.49 5.09
C ARG A 178 -1.39 9.80 3.81
N GLN A 179 -1.72 11.06 3.58
CA GLN A 179 -2.37 11.50 2.35
C GLN A 179 -1.48 11.28 1.12
N MET A 180 -0.22 11.73 1.15
CA MET A 180 0.72 11.55 0.05
C MET A 180 0.98 10.06 -0.24
N ARG A 181 1.13 9.24 0.80
CA ARG A 181 1.22 7.77 0.70
C ARG A 181 0.06 7.17 -0.07
N ARG A 182 -1.15 7.60 0.27
CA ARG A 182 -2.36 7.12 -0.40
C ARG A 182 -2.41 7.57 -1.86
N LEU A 183 -2.11 8.84 -2.14
CA LEU A 183 -2.06 9.37 -3.51
C LEU A 183 -1.02 8.63 -4.35
N HIS A 184 0.14 8.36 -3.76
CA HIS A 184 1.22 7.62 -4.39
C HIS A 184 0.81 6.16 -4.64
N GLU A 185 0.22 5.46 -3.68
CA GLU A 185 -0.33 4.11 -3.92
C GLU A 185 -1.35 4.09 -5.06
N LEU A 186 -2.26 5.07 -5.12
CA LEU A 186 -3.23 5.20 -6.21
C LEU A 186 -2.54 5.47 -7.55
N HIS A 187 -1.45 6.23 -7.55
CA HIS A 187 -0.62 6.45 -8.73
C HIS A 187 0.05 5.15 -9.21
N HIS A 188 0.40 4.21 -8.34
CA HIS A 188 0.99 2.92 -8.72
C HIS A 188 0.00 1.94 -9.36
N ARG A 189 -1.31 2.25 -9.36
CA ARG A 189 -2.30 1.42 -10.04
C ARG A 189 -2.16 1.53 -11.55
N ARG A 190 -1.98 0.38 -12.22
CA ARG A 190 -1.63 0.33 -13.65
C ARG A 190 -2.67 0.98 -14.56
N GLU A 191 -3.93 0.92 -14.16
CA GLU A 191 -5.07 1.51 -14.86
C GLU A 191 -5.16 3.04 -14.69
N ARG A 192 -4.37 3.65 -13.81
CA ARG A 192 -4.41 5.10 -13.52
C ARG A 192 -3.06 5.81 -13.63
N MET A 193 -1.95 5.08 -13.54
CA MET A 193 -0.60 5.66 -13.41
C MET A 193 -0.20 6.63 -14.54
N GLN A 194 -0.80 6.51 -15.72
CA GLN A 194 -0.51 7.40 -16.85
C GLN A 194 -1.40 8.64 -16.92
N GLU A 195 -2.39 8.76 -16.04
CA GLU A 195 -3.44 9.79 -16.13
C GLU A 195 -3.62 10.60 -14.84
N ARG A 196 -3.25 10.07 -13.67
CA ARG A 196 -3.59 10.65 -12.36
C ARG A 196 -2.39 10.70 -11.40
N ASN A 197 -2.43 11.67 -10.48
CA ASN A 197 -1.53 11.80 -9.32
C ASN A 197 -0.02 11.85 -9.66
N PHE A 198 0.39 12.81 -10.50
CA PHE A 198 1.79 12.97 -10.89
C PHE A 198 2.64 13.77 -9.88
N ASN A 199 2.07 14.62 -9.05
CA ASN A 199 2.72 15.20 -7.89
C ASN A 199 2.44 14.35 -6.64
N ILE A 200 3.09 13.18 -6.58
CA ILE A 200 3.00 12.28 -5.41
C ILE A 200 3.39 12.99 -4.09
N VAL A 201 4.37 13.90 -4.16
CA VAL A 201 4.73 14.84 -3.09
C VAL A 201 4.14 16.22 -3.40
N PHE A 202 3.30 16.73 -2.49
CA PHE A 202 2.54 17.99 -2.63
C PHE A 202 1.71 18.07 -3.93
N PRO A 203 0.46 17.55 -3.94
CA PRO A 203 -0.33 17.31 -5.15
C PRO A 203 -0.97 18.58 -5.75
N LEU A 204 -0.27 19.71 -5.73
CA LEU A 204 -0.83 20.99 -6.12
C LEU A 204 -1.13 21.07 -7.62
N MET A 205 -0.22 20.63 -8.49
CA MET A 205 -0.49 20.68 -9.93
C MET A 205 -1.52 19.62 -10.34
N ASP A 206 -1.58 18.49 -9.64
CA ASP A 206 -2.66 17.53 -9.85
C ASP A 206 -4.04 18.15 -9.56
N TYR A 207 -4.13 18.93 -8.48
CA TYR A 207 -5.35 19.69 -8.17
C TYR A 207 -5.65 20.74 -9.25
N LEU A 208 -4.67 21.58 -9.60
CA LEU A 208 -4.85 22.67 -10.57
C LEU A 208 -5.18 22.18 -11.99
N PHE A 209 -4.61 21.05 -12.42
CA PHE A 209 -4.83 20.48 -13.76
C PHE A 209 -5.90 19.36 -13.78
N GLY A 210 -6.61 19.13 -12.68
CA GLY A 210 -7.70 18.15 -12.62
C GLY A 210 -7.28 16.69 -12.77
N THR A 211 -6.01 16.39 -12.50
CA THR A 211 -5.43 15.02 -12.52
C THR A 211 -5.34 14.40 -11.13
N LEU A 212 -5.71 15.14 -10.08
CA LEU A 212 -5.86 14.62 -8.73
C LEU A 212 -6.97 13.58 -8.67
N TYR A 213 -6.63 12.40 -8.17
CA TYR A 213 -7.55 11.32 -7.91
C TYR A 213 -7.38 10.80 -6.49
N TRP A 214 -8.47 10.85 -5.74
CA TRP A 214 -8.50 10.40 -4.35
C TRP A 214 -9.51 9.26 -4.19
N GLU A 215 -9.08 8.22 -3.50
CA GLU A 215 -9.96 7.21 -2.92
C GLU A 215 -9.62 7.11 -1.43
N PRO A 216 -10.62 7.03 -0.54
CA PRO A 216 -10.36 6.76 0.86
C PRO A 216 -9.51 5.49 0.98
N GLU A 217 -8.53 5.52 1.88
CA GLU A 217 -7.81 4.32 2.29
C GLU A 217 -8.85 3.31 2.74
N THR A 218 -8.85 2.13 2.11
CA THR A 218 -9.76 1.07 2.50
C THR A 218 -9.24 0.60 3.85
N ALA A 219 -9.83 1.14 4.93
CA ALA A 219 -9.34 0.92 6.28
C ALA A 219 -9.02 -0.57 6.46
N PRO A 220 -7.75 -0.92 6.74
CA PRO A 220 -7.46 -2.20 7.34
C PRO A 220 -8.36 -2.25 8.58
N LEU A 221 -9.17 -3.30 8.73
CA LEU A 221 -10.00 -3.45 9.93
C LEU A 221 -9.17 -3.42 11.22
N THR A 222 -7.86 -3.66 11.10
CA THR A 222 -6.81 -3.53 12.11
C THR A 222 -6.41 -2.10 12.50
N ASP A 223 -6.82 -1.05 11.76
CA ASP A 223 -6.43 0.36 12.04
C ASP A 223 -7.55 1.16 12.75
N SER A 224 -8.51 0.46 13.36
CA SER A 224 -9.34 1.09 14.38
C SER A 224 -8.46 1.39 15.60
N ARG A 225 -8.61 2.57 16.22
CA ARG A 225 -8.02 2.90 17.54
C ARG A 225 -8.43 1.92 18.65
N THR A 226 -9.35 1.01 18.35
CA THR A 226 -9.93 0.03 19.24
C THR A 226 -9.37 -1.34 18.89
N PRO A 227 -8.64 -2.02 19.79
CA PRO A 227 -8.09 -3.34 19.49
C PRO A 227 -9.19 -4.33 19.08
N MET A 228 -9.01 -5.00 17.93
CA MET A 228 -9.87 -6.11 17.51
C MET A 228 -9.68 -7.31 18.44
N THR A 229 -10.75 -8.09 18.62
CA THR A 229 -10.65 -9.41 19.21
C THR A 229 -10.23 -10.39 18.13
N ARG A 230 -9.03 -10.96 18.28
CA ARG A 230 -8.50 -12.01 17.40
C ARG A 230 -8.83 -13.40 17.94
N MET A 231 -9.26 -14.28 17.06
CA MET A 231 -9.40 -15.72 17.28
C MET A 231 -8.73 -16.47 16.13
N GLN A 232 -8.02 -17.54 16.45
CA GLN A 232 -7.37 -18.37 15.45
C GLN A 232 -7.66 -19.84 15.77
N HIS A 233 -8.09 -20.56 14.75
CA HIS A 233 -8.39 -21.99 14.84
C HIS A 233 -7.68 -22.73 13.70
N THR A 234 -7.15 -23.90 14.01
CA THR A 234 -6.41 -24.73 13.05
C THR A 234 -7.04 -26.11 12.99
N VAL A 235 -7.19 -26.63 11.77
CA VAL A 235 -7.66 -27.99 11.53
C VAL A 235 -6.95 -28.56 10.30
N ASP A 236 -6.60 -29.84 10.35
CA ASP A 236 -6.05 -30.55 9.20
C ASP A 236 -7.21 -31.26 8.47
N ILE A 237 -7.34 -31.02 7.16
CA ILE A 237 -8.42 -31.50 6.29
C ILE A 237 -7.83 -32.36 5.18
N ALA A 238 -8.36 -33.56 4.95
CA ALA A 238 -7.90 -34.43 3.88
C ALA A 238 -8.26 -33.83 2.50
N GLY A 239 -7.28 -33.77 1.60
CA GLY A 239 -7.44 -33.25 0.24
C GLY A 239 -6.46 -32.14 -0.12
N ASP A 240 -6.43 -31.81 -1.41
CA ASP A 240 -5.54 -30.79 -1.98
C ASP A 240 -5.89 -29.37 -1.45
N PRO A 241 -4.90 -28.53 -1.12
CA PRO A 241 -5.12 -27.19 -0.60
C PRO A 241 -6.02 -26.30 -1.46
N ILE A 242 -5.94 -26.42 -2.80
CA ILE A 242 -6.76 -25.66 -3.73
C ILE A 242 -8.22 -26.07 -3.58
N ALA A 243 -8.49 -27.38 -3.54
CA ALA A 243 -9.85 -27.90 -3.44
C ALA A 243 -10.48 -27.61 -2.06
N VAL A 244 -9.69 -27.77 -0.98
CA VAL A 244 -10.12 -27.42 0.38
C VAL A 244 -10.43 -25.93 0.50
N LEU A 245 -9.56 -25.06 -0.02
CA LEU A 245 -9.79 -23.62 0.04
C LEU A 245 -10.99 -23.21 -0.83
N ALA A 246 -11.16 -23.82 -2.01
CA ALA A 246 -12.31 -23.55 -2.88
C ALA A 246 -13.64 -23.93 -2.21
N TYR A 247 -13.69 -25.06 -1.50
CA TYR A 247 -14.87 -25.44 -0.72
C TYR A 247 -15.16 -24.42 0.38
N ALA A 248 -14.17 -24.04 1.17
CA ALA A 248 -14.32 -23.05 2.25
C ALA A 248 -14.69 -21.64 1.73
N ALA A 249 -14.16 -21.25 0.56
CA ALA A 249 -14.46 -19.98 -0.11
C ALA A 249 -15.79 -19.97 -0.88
N THR A 250 -16.48 -21.11 -0.96
CA THR A 250 -17.84 -21.20 -1.51
C THR A 250 -18.84 -20.84 -0.42
N VAL A 251 -19.11 -19.54 -0.31
CA VAL A 251 -19.86 -18.98 0.82
C VAL A 251 -21.28 -19.54 0.92
N SER A 252 -21.92 -19.88 -0.20
CA SER A 252 -23.24 -20.52 -0.20
C SER A 252 -23.30 -21.86 0.54
N ARG A 253 -22.15 -22.46 0.85
CA ARG A 253 -22.04 -23.70 1.63
C ARG A 253 -21.78 -23.47 3.12
N TRP A 254 -21.55 -22.24 3.58
CA TRP A 254 -21.30 -22.00 5.00
C TRP A 254 -22.42 -22.51 5.91
N PRO A 255 -23.72 -22.47 5.56
CA PRO A 255 -24.77 -23.07 6.39
C PRO A 255 -24.60 -24.59 6.61
N GLU A 256 -23.82 -25.29 5.78
CA GLU A 256 -23.54 -26.72 5.94
C GLU A 256 -22.62 -27.01 7.15
N TRP A 257 -21.76 -26.06 7.54
CA TRP A 257 -20.70 -26.30 8.53
C TRP A 257 -20.43 -25.16 9.51
N HIS A 258 -20.98 -23.97 9.27
CA HIS A 258 -20.88 -22.79 10.13
C HIS A 258 -22.21 -22.62 10.88
N PRO A 259 -22.34 -23.14 12.12
CA PRO A 259 -23.61 -23.19 12.85
C PRO A 259 -24.21 -21.80 13.15
N SER A 260 -23.38 -20.76 13.12
CA SER A 260 -23.83 -19.37 13.28
C SER A 260 -24.26 -18.71 11.97
N SER A 261 -24.08 -19.36 10.80
CA SER A 261 -24.49 -18.85 9.50
C SER A 261 -25.87 -19.42 9.15
N LEU A 262 -26.90 -18.57 9.16
CA LEU A 262 -28.29 -19.02 8.94
C LEU A 262 -28.66 -19.00 7.47
N LYS A 263 -28.31 -17.91 6.78
CA LYS A 263 -28.63 -17.70 5.37
C LYS A 263 -27.56 -16.86 4.72
N ILE A 264 -27.18 -17.22 3.50
CA ILE A 264 -26.28 -16.43 2.67
C ILE A 264 -26.98 -16.12 1.35
N ASP A 265 -26.95 -14.84 0.97
CA ASP A 265 -27.35 -14.36 -0.34
C ASP A 265 -26.10 -13.92 -1.10
N GLY A 266 -25.68 -14.71 -2.09
CA GLY A 266 -24.44 -14.48 -2.79
C GLY A 266 -24.19 -15.42 -3.96
N PRO A 267 -23.13 -15.15 -4.76
CA PRO A 267 -22.80 -15.96 -5.92
C PRO A 267 -22.44 -17.41 -5.54
N SER A 268 -22.72 -18.33 -6.45
CA SER A 268 -22.32 -19.74 -6.30
C SER A 268 -20.83 -19.94 -6.65
N GLY A 269 -20.20 -20.88 -5.97
CA GLY A 269 -18.78 -21.22 -6.17
C GLY A 269 -17.82 -20.38 -5.32
N ALA A 270 -16.52 -20.67 -5.46
CA ALA A 270 -15.48 -19.99 -4.71
C ALA A 270 -15.40 -18.50 -5.10
N LEU A 271 -15.54 -17.61 -4.11
CA LEU A 271 -15.57 -16.17 -4.37
C LEU A 271 -14.18 -15.57 -4.52
N HIS A 272 -13.99 -14.76 -5.56
CA HIS A 272 -12.76 -14.02 -5.88
C HIS A 272 -12.77 -12.61 -5.30
N ALA A 273 -11.59 -11.97 -5.23
CA ALA A 273 -11.46 -10.58 -4.81
C ALA A 273 -12.42 -9.65 -5.58
N GLY A 274 -13.13 -8.79 -4.85
CA GLY A 274 -14.17 -7.90 -5.35
C GLY A 274 -15.59 -8.47 -5.29
N ALA A 275 -15.77 -9.77 -5.05
CA ALA A 275 -17.09 -10.36 -4.85
C ALA A 275 -17.74 -9.85 -3.55
N ARG A 276 -19.07 -9.75 -3.55
CA ARG A 276 -19.88 -9.29 -2.40
C ARG A 276 -21.02 -10.26 -2.16
N PHE A 277 -21.40 -10.42 -0.90
CA PHE A 277 -22.51 -11.27 -0.47
C PHE A 277 -23.02 -10.78 0.89
N ASP A 278 -24.24 -11.20 1.22
CA ASP A 278 -24.90 -10.87 2.48
C ASP A 278 -25.10 -12.16 3.29
N GLU A 279 -24.94 -12.06 4.60
CA GLU A 279 -25.05 -13.19 5.52
C GLU A 279 -25.91 -12.82 6.74
N ASP A 280 -26.94 -13.60 7.00
CA ASP A 280 -27.68 -13.58 8.24
C ASP A 280 -27.03 -14.54 9.24
N ILE A 281 -26.61 -14.02 10.40
CA ILE A 281 -25.93 -14.78 11.44
C ILE A 281 -26.71 -14.85 12.75
N HIS A 282 -26.50 -15.93 13.49
CA HIS A 282 -26.82 -16.02 14.90
C HIS A 282 -25.58 -16.42 15.71
N ALA A 283 -24.85 -15.43 16.23
CA ALA A 283 -23.58 -15.63 16.93
C ALA A 283 -23.62 -15.06 18.34
N GLY A 284 -23.10 -15.81 19.33
CA GLY A 284 -23.07 -15.34 20.71
C GLY A 284 -24.47 -15.11 21.33
N GLY A 285 -25.53 -15.70 20.75
CA GLY A 285 -26.92 -15.53 21.20
C GLY A 285 -27.63 -14.29 20.62
N ARG A 286 -27.14 -13.73 19.52
CA ARG A 286 -27.71 -12.55 18.87
C ARG A 286 -27.85 -12.78 17.37
N GLU A 287 -28.95 -12.30 16.82
CA GLU A 287 -29.11 -12.17 15.37
C GLU A 287 -28.34 -10.95 14.87
N GLY A 288 -27.77 -11.06 13.68
CA GLY A 288 -27.09 -9.98 12.99
C GLY A 288 -27.09 -10.21 11.49
N HIS A 289 -27.00 -9.12 10.74
CA HIS A 289 -26.88 -9.15 9.29
C HIS A 289 -25.51 -8.58 8.92
N LEU A 290 -24.75 -9.30 8.10
CA LEU A 290 -23.41 -8.95 7.68
C LEU A 290 -23.34 -8.73 6.17
N ARG A 291 -22.74 -7.61 5.78
CA ARG A 291 -22.40 -7.32 4.38
C ARG A 291 -20.94 -7.61 4.14
N TRP A 292 -20.64 -8.58 3.30
CA TRP A 292 -19.30 -9.05 3.04
C TRP A 292 -18.72 -8.53 1.72
N GLU A 293 -17.41 -8.34 1.70
CA GLU A 293 -16.62 -8.12 0.49
C GLU A 293 -15.34 -8.95 0.55
N VAL A 294 -15.10 -9.74 -0.49
CA VAL A 294 -13.89 -10.55 -0.62
C VAL A 294 -12.74 -9.64 -1.06
N THR A 295 -11.65 -9.63 -0.30
CA THR A 295 -10.49 -8.77 -0.57
C THR A 295 -9.37 -9.52 -1.28
N GLU A 296 -9.27 -10.83 -1.10
CA GLU A 296 -8.20 -11.64 -1.68
C GLU A 296 -8.66 -13.09 -1.90
N TYR A 297 -8.24 -13.67 -3.02
CA TYR A 297 -8.31 -15.12 -3.23
C TYR A 297 -7.09 -15.61 -4.01
N LEU A 298 -6.24 -16.37 -3.32
CA LEU A 298 -5.07 -17.07 -3.84
C LEU A 298 -5.33 -18.57 -3.69
N PRO A 299 -5.69 -19.29 -4.77
CA PRO A 299 -6.02 -20.70 -4.73
C PRO A 299 -4.98 -21.54 -3.99
N GLY A 300 -5.43 -22.36 -3.05
CA GLY A 300 -4.60 -23.24 -2.23
C GLY A 300 -3.69 -22.56 -1.21
N ARG A 301 -3.78 -21.24 -1.06
CA ARG A 301 -2.92 -20.48 -0.15
C ARG A 301 -3.71 -19.62 0.81
N ARG A 302 -4.58 -18.75 0.29
CA ARG A 302 -5.16 -17.69 1.11
C ARG A 302 -6.48 -17.17 0.55
N TRP A 303 -7.45 -16.93 1.42
CA TRP A 303 -8.69 -16.23 1.10
C TRP A 303 -9.03 -15.25 2.21
N CYS A 304 -9.35 -14.01 1.84
CA CYS A 304 -9.67 -12.96 2.80
C CYS A 304 -11.00 -12.30 2.44
N ALA A 305 -11.84 -12.07 3.44
CA ALA A 305 -13.04 -11.28 3.30
C ALA A 305 -13.25 -10.38 4.52
N ARG A 306 -13.92 -9.25 4.29
CA ARG A 306 -14.31 -8.31 5.33
C ARG A 306 -15.82 -8.22 5.40
N ALA A 307 -16.36 -8.05 6.60
CA ALA A 307 -17.77 -7.77 6.80
C ALA A 307 -18.01 -6.53 7.67
N GLN A 308 -19.11 -5.86 7.36
CA GLN A 308 -19.73 -4.87 8.23
C GLN A 308 -21.10 -5.39 8.63
N GLY A 309 -21.33 -5.47 9.93
CA GLY A 309 -22.58 -5.92 10.51
C GLY A 309 -23.42 -4.78 11.04
N ASP A 310 -24.73 -5.02 11.07
CA ASP A 310 -25.65 -4.15 11.77
C ASP A 310 -25.22 -4.01 13.25
N GLN A 311 -25.45 -2.83 13.83
CA GLN A 311 -25.08 -2.51 15.22
C GLN A 311 -23.56 -2.36 15.47
N GLY A 312 -22.79 -1.97 14.44
CA GLY A 312 -21.39 -1.56 14.59
C GLY A 312 -20.43 -2.72 14.81
N LEU A 313 -20.75 -3.90 14.27
CA LEU A 313 -19.85 -5.05 14.22
C LEU A 313 -18.98 -4.96 12.96
N SER A 314 -17.67 -5.17 13.07
CA SER A 314 -16.79 -5.30 11.91
C SER A 314 -15.97 -6.57 12.01
N LEU A 315 -15.83 -7.33 10.92
CA LEU A 315 -15.12 -8.60 10.87
C LEU A 315 -14.11 -8.63 9.74
N LEU A 316 -12.93 -9.17 10.00
CA LEU A 316 -11.95 -9.61 9.01
C LEU A 316 -11.79 -11.12 9.16
N LEU A 317 -12.03 -11.84 8.08
CA LEU A 317 -11.92 -13.28 8.02
C LEU A 317 -10.81 -13.66 7.06
N THR A 318 -9.84 -14.43 7.56
CA THR A 318 -8.71 -14.92 6.79
C THR A 318 -8.67 -16.44 6.88
N TYR A 319 -8.60 -17.09 5.73
CA TYR A 319 -8.34 -18.51 5.59
C TYR A 319 -6.96 -18.70 4.97
N GLU A 320 -6.14 -19.55 5.57
CA GLU A 320 -4.82 -19.90 5.06
C GLU A 320 -4.71 -21.42 4.94
N CYS A 321 -4.21 -21.87 3.79
CA CYS A 321 -3.97 -23.28 3.51
C CYS A 321 -2.49 -23.53 3.27
N SER A 322 -2.00 -24.64 3.81
CA SER A 322 -0.66 -25.16 3.52
C SER A 322 -0.71 -26.69 3.41
N ALA A 323 0.09 -27.26 2.52
CA ALA A 323 0.21 -28.72 2.43
C ALA A 323 0.95 -29.26 3.66
N HIS A 324 0.41 -30.30 4.29
CA HIS A 324 0.98 -30.94 5.47
C HIS A 324 0.61 -32.44 5.52
N ASN A 325 1.60 -33.33 5.39
CA ASN A 325 1.44 -34.79 5.54
C ASN A 325 0.24 -35.37 4.77
N ASP A 326 0.19 -35.16 3.45
CA ASP A 326 -0.90 -35.58 2.54
C ASP A 326 -2.30 -35.00 2.85
N ALA A 327 -2.36 -34.00 3.74
CA ALA A 327 -3.55 -33.22 4.05
C ALA A 327 -3.28 -31.72 3.86
N THR A 328 -4.33 -30.93 3.99
CA THR A 328 -4.27 -29.46 4.03
C THR A 328 -4.39 -29.00 5.47
N ARG A 329 -3.36 -28.31 5.97
CA ARG A 329 -3.49 -27.51 7.19
C ARG A 329 -4.25 -26.24 6.88
N PHE A 330 -5.46 -26.15 7.41
CA PHE A 330 -6.34 -25.00 7.29
C PHE A 330 -6.30 -24.16 8.56
N VAL A 331 -5.96 -22.88 8.43
CA VAL A 331 -5.94 -21.91 9.53
C VAL A 331 -6.99 -20.85 9.25
N ARG A 332 -7.96 -20.72 10.16
CA ARG A 332 -8.94 -19.64 10.17
C ARG A 332 -8.54 -18.60 11.19
N THR A 333 -8.35 -17.37 10.75
CA THR A 333 -8.19 -16.21 11.63
C THR A 333 -9.43 -15.33 11.49
N LEU A 334 -10.13 -15.14 12.61
CA LEU A 334 -11.25 -14.21 12.72
C LEU A 334 -10.83 -13.05 13.62
N ASP A 335 -10.76 -11.86 13.03
CA ASP A 335 -10.62 -10.61 13.77
C ASP A 335 -11.97 -9.90 13.76
N TYR A 336 -12.52 -9.56 14.92
CA TYR A 336 -13.77 -8.79 14.98
C TYR A 336 -13.75 -7.69 16.05
N GLN A 337 -14.59 -6.68 15.86
CA GLN A 337 -14.75 -5.58 16.81
C GLN A 337 -16.20 -5.13 16.92
N PHE A 338 -16.53 -4.55 18.08
CA PHE A 338 -17.80 -3.85 18.30
C PHE A 338 -17.51 -2.36 18.55
N GLU A 339 -18.25 -1.47 17.90
CA GLU A 339 -18.16 -0.02 18.12
C GLU A 339 -18.69 0.39 19.50
N GLY A 340 -19.79 -0.24 19.96
CA GLY A 340 -20.43 0.08 21.23
C GLY A 340 -19.63 -0.38 22.46
N ILE A 341 -19.39 0.54 23.41
CA ILE A 341 -18.65 0.27 24.65
C ILE A 341 -19.28 -0.88 25.46
N GLY A 342 -20.62 -0.92 25.56
CA GLY A 342 -21.33 -1.99 26.27
C GLY A 342 -21.12 -3.37 25.65
N LEU A 343 -21.14 -3.46 24.31
CA LEU A 343 -20.86 -4.71 23.59
C LEU A 343 -19.41 -5.16 23.74
N ARG A 344 -18.47 -4.21 23.83
CA ARG A 344 -17.06 -4.52 24.11
C ARG A 344 -16.87 -5.15 25.48
N ILE A 345 -17.56 -4.63 26.51
CA ILE A 345 -17.54 -5.22 27.86
C ILE A 345 -18.19 -6.60 27.85
N ALA A 346 -19.38 -6.74 27.27
CA ALA A 346 -20.07 -8.03 27.13
C ALA A 346 -19.22 -9.07 26.37
N ASN A 347 -18.50 -8.62 25.34
CA ASN A 347 -17.57 -9.46 24.60
C ASN A 347 -16.43 -9.96 25.46
N HIS A 348 -15.81 -9.08 26.25
CA HIS A 348 -14.72 -9.45 27.14
C HIS A 348 -15.16 -10.46 28.23
N LEU A 349 -16.35 -10.28 28.78
CA LEU A 349 -16.85 -11.10 29.89
C LEU A 349 -17.46 -12.44 29.44
N LEU A 350 -18.21 -12.46 28.34
CA LEU A 350 -19.06 -13.60 27.96
C LEU A 350 -18.98 -13.98 26.47
N LEU A 351 -19.20 -13.02 25.54
CA LEU A 351 -19.42 -13.37 24.12
C LEU A 351 -18.19 -14.00 23.49
N LYS A 352 -16.97 -13.54 23.82
CA LYS A 352 -15.73 -14.09 23.28
C LYS A 352 -15.62 -15.60 23.50
N ARG A 353 -15.93 -16.07 24.72
CA ARG A 353 -15.85 -17.51 25.05
C ARG A 353 -16.88 -18.34 24.29
N ARG A 354 -18.06 -17.77 24.06
CA ARG A 354 -19.13 -18.44 23.32
C ARG A 354 -18.81 -18.51 21.83
N ILE A 355 -18.40 -17.40 21.22
CA ILE A 355 -18.00 -17.31 19.82
C ILE A 355 -16.79 -18.21 19.55
N ASP A 356 -15.85 -18.32 20.49
CA ASP A 356 -14.70 -19.21 20.36
C ASP A 356 -15.11 -20.69 20.34
N ARG A 357 -16.04 -21.11 21.20
CA ARG A 357 -16.59 -22.48 21.17
C ARG A 357 -17.37 -22.77 19.88
N GLU A 358 -18.21 -21.84 19.46
CA GLU A 358 -18.97 -21.92 18.20
C GLU A 358 -18.01 -22.00 16.99
N SER A 359 -16.92 -21.24 17.01
CA SER A 359 -15.87 -21.27 15.98
C SER A 359 -15.06 -22.57 16.00
N ALA A 360 -14.71 -23.10 17.16
CA ALA A 360 -14.01 -24.38 17.26
C ALA A 360 -14.88 -25.53 16.71
N ALA A 361 -16.18 -25.53 17.03
CA ALA A 361 -17.13 -26.49 16.50
C ALA A 361 -17.27 -26.37 14.97
N SER A 362 -17.30 -25.14 14.43
CA SER A 362 -17.40 -24.93 12.99
C SER A 362 -16.18 -25.43 12.21
N MET A 363 -14.98 -25.38 12.81
CA MET A 363 -13.77 -25.95 12.16
C MET A 363 -13.81 -27.47 12.08
N LEU A 364 -14.35 -28.14 13.10
CA LEU A 364 -14.55 -29.60 13.05
C LEU A 364 -15.59 -29.96 12.00
N ALA A 365 -16.70 -29.23 11.93
CA ALA A 365 -17.72 -29.44 10.91
C ALA A 365 -17.20 -29.15 9.50
N LEU A 366 -16.40 -28.10 9.31
CA LEU A 366 -15.75 -27.78 8.04
C LEU A 366 -14.86 -28.93 7.57
N ARG A 367 -14.02 -29.48 8.45
CA ARG A 367 -13.19 -30.65 8.13
C ARG A 367 -14.05 -31.80 7.65
N ASP A 368 -15.11 -32.13 8.38
CA ASP A 368 -15.94 -33.29 8.08
C ASP A 368 -16.72 -33.10 6.76
N MET A 369 -17.29 -31.92 6.52
CA MET A 369 -18.04 -31.63 5.29
C MET A 369 -17.12 -31.51 4.06
N ALA A 370 -15.99 -30.81 4.19
CA ALA A 370 -15.01 -30.69 3.11
C ALA A 370 -14.43 -32.05 2.71
N THR A 371 -14.07 -32.89 3.68
CA THR A 371 -13.54 -34.24 3.42
C THR A 371 -14.57 -35.09 2.66
N ARG A 372 -15.85 -35.06 3.07
CA ARG A 372 -16.92 -35.78 2.38
C ARG A 372 -17.14 -35.25 0.96
N HIS A 373 -17.16 -33.93 0.79
CA HIS A 373 -17.35 -33.30 -0.52
C HIS A 373 -16.24 -33.70 -1.50
N LEU A 374 -14.98 -33.66 -1.06
CA LEU A 374 -13.83 -34.01 -1.89
C LEU A 374 -13.78 -35.51 -2.21
N ALA A 375 -14.17 -36.38 -1.27
CA ALA A 375 -14.28 -37.82 -1.53
C ALA A 375 -15.35 -38.13 -2.59
N LEU A 376 -16.51 -37.45 -2.54
CA LEU A 376 -17.57 -37.61 -3.54
C LEU A 376 -17.16 -37.04 -4.91
N ALA A 377 -16.48 -35.90 -4.94
CA ALA A 377 -16.00 -35.29 -6.19
C ALA A 377 -14.90 -36.14 -6.86
N GLY A 378 -14.04 -36.80 -6.07
CA GLY A 378 -13.00 -37.70 -6.57
C GLY A 378 -13.53 -39.07 -7.03
N ALA A 379 -14.70 -39.50 -6.59
CA ALA A 379 -15.34 -40.75 -7.01
C ALA A 379 -16.05 -40.65 -8.38
N HIS A 380 -16.20 -39.44 -8.93
CA HIS A 380 -16.84 -39.15 -10.21
C HIS A 380 -15.84 -38.82 -11.34
N VAL A 381 -14.56 -39.15 -11.17
CA VAL A 381 -13.48 -38.99 -12.16
C VAL A 381 -13.08 -40.33 -12.76
#